data_AF-A0A948QDC7-F1
#
_entry.id   AF-A0A948QDC7-F1
#
_cell.length_a   1.000
_cell.length_b   1.000
_cell.length_c   1.000
_cell.angle_alpha   90.00
_cell.angle_beta   90.00
_cell.angle_gamma   90.00
#
_symmetry.space_group_name_H-M   'P 1'
#
loop_
_entity.id
_entity.type
_entity.pdbx_description
1 polymer ?
#
loop_
_entity_poly.entity_id
_entity_poly.type
_entity_poly.pdbx_seq_one_letter_code
_entity_poly.pdbx_strand_id
1 'polypeptide(L)'
;MLSFNTVVERALTGPICTEKDFDLGIFVPNLRKVIEKYGIKYDPQNPVPSDDDLADRIWQAGMEFLVETGVYCLDTERRILFTREEIDGAIESAPSNVVYGEGKDARLMPRRVPEDKTPPWCSGCGAGPVSTEWNLINVVKTYAEDPLSYGITAPCLTNLDGGDLVAGSPRGVEGAIRTVLLVREALRRAGRPGMPVVNEVASAVRATEHIAGHAFGNPKTDVLEIGTIHELKVDFDALNKVAYCQAVGNLTFAENGVILGGYAGGPAGVAVVCAAYHPVDLLVIRGVVQHPLAVPIEGGTTSTRGIIWARSAGIQAATRNSPLPIVAPGYTSAGPMTEMCYQEFAAWVIATVVSGGSVEVGPPSKGIMEDYSDPLENIFSNAVAYAAAGMSRKEANKIVAALLANYEDKLQDPPLGKKLPDYFDIASGRPNKECIEFYRKMRQKFSEQFGLKLPLTSPYL
;
A
#
# COMPACT_ATOMS: atom_id res chain seq x y z
N MET A 1 11.54 -16.25 -17.96
CA MET A 1 10.88 -16.12 -16.65
C MET A 1 10.62 -17.50 -16.07
N LEU A 2 10.98 -17.74 -14.81
CA LEU A 2 10.65 -18.97 -14.07
C LEU A 2 9.13 -19.17 -14.03
N SER A 3 8.62 -20.39 -14.24
CA SER A 3 7.17 -20.67 -14.24
C SER A 3 6.58 -20.64 -12.82
N PHE A 4 5.29 -20.34 -12.68
CA PHE A 4 4.63 -20.40 -11.37
C PHE A 4 4.59 -21.83 -10.81
N ASN A 5 4.42 -22.84 -11.67
CA ASN A 5 4.49 -24.23 -11.24
C ASN A 5 5.84 -24.59 -10.61
N THR A 6 6.95 -24.00 -11.09
CA THR A 6 8.28 -24.18 -10.48
C THR A 6 8.34 -23.58 -9.07
N VAL A 7 7.66 -22.46 -8.81
CA VAL A 7 7.54 -21.88 -7.46
C VAL A 7 6.80 -22.84 -6.54
N VAL A 8 5.67 -23.38 -7.01
CA VAL A 8 4.86 -24.35 -6.25
C VAL A 8 5.65 -25.64 -5.98
N GLU A 9 6.38 -26.16 -6.97
CA GLU A 9 7.25 -27.33 -6.81
C GLU A 9 8.34 -27.07 -5.77
N ARG A 10 8.98 -25.89 -5.80
CA ARG A 10 9.97 -25.48 -4.79
C ARG A 10 9.35 -25.29 -3.40
N ALA A 11 8.11 -24.82 -3.30
CA ALA A 11 7.40 -24.76 -2.02
C ALA A 11 7.20 -26.18 -1.45
N LEU A 12 6.88 -27.16 -2.29
CA LEU A 12 6.64 -28.54 -1.86
C LEU A 12 7.91 -29.35 -1.58
N THR A 13 9.02 -29.04 -2.27
CA THR A 13 10.22 -29.90 -2.29
C THR A 13 11.51 -29.20 -1.87
N GLY A 14 11.50 -27.88 -1.70
CA GLY A 14 12.67 -27.06 -1.33
C GLY A 14 13.24 -27.41 0.05
N PRO A 15 14.38 -26.81 0.46
CA PRO A 15 15.02 -27.14 1.73
C PRO A 15 14.09 -26.92 2.92
N ILE A 16 13.98 -27.93 3.79
CA ILE A 16 13.13 -27.88 4.99
C ILE A 16 13.82 -27.08 6.11
N CYS A 17 13.09 -26.21 6.79
CA CYS A 17 13.52 -25.54 8.02
C CYS A 17 12.30 -25.11 8.85
N THR A 18 12.44 -25.10 10.17
CA THR A 18 11.38 -24.54 11.02
C THR A 18 11.26 -23.03 10.78
N GLU A 19 10.09 -22.45 11.08
CA GLU A 19 9.88 -21.01 10.92
C GLU A 19 10.88 -20.21 11.78
N LYS A 20 11.13 -20.66 13.00
CA LYS A 20 12.09 -20.04 13.91
C LYS A 20 13.51 -20.05 13.35
N ASP A 21 13.93 -21.16 12.74
CA ASP A 21 15.25 -21.27 12.12
C ASP A 21 15.35 -20.38 10.88
N PHE A 22 14.28 -20.26 10.11
CA PHE A 22 14.20 -19.31 9.01
C PHE A 22 14.39 -17.88 9.52
N ASP A 23 13.60 -17.45 10.50
CA ASP A 23 13.62 -16.07 11.00
C ASP A 23 14.94 -15.70 11.66
N LEU A 24 15.40 -16.51 12.62
CA LEU A 24 16.53 -16.16 13.48
C LEU A 24 17.87 -16.73 12.99
N GLY A 25 17.83 -17.84 12.25
CA GLY A 25 19.03 -18.53 11.77
C GLY A 25 19.43 -18.17 10.34
N ILE A 26 18.50 -17.67 9.52
CA ILE A 26 18.74 -17.39 8.10
C ILE A 26 18.44 -15.93 7.77
N PHE A 27 17.20 -15.48 7.96
CA PHE A 27 16.73 -14.15 7.58
C PHE A 27 17.54 -13.05 8.30
N VAL A 28 17.53 -13.02 9.64
CA VAL A 28 18.19 -11.96 10.42
C VAL A 28 19.72 -11.92 10.15
N PRO A 29 20.46 -13.05 10.17
CA PRO A 29 21.89 -13.03 9.88
C PRO A 29 22.23 -12.56 8.46
N ASN A 30 21.51 -13.05 7.44
CA ASN A 30 21.75 -12.64 6.06
C ASN A 30 21.46 -11.15 5.85
N LEU A 31 20.38 -10.65 6.43
CA LEU A 31 20.01 -9.23 6.35
C LEU A 31 21.09 -8.34 6.98
N ARG A 32 21.58 -8.69 8.17
CA ARG A 32 22.67 -7.96 8.84
C ARG A 32 23.95 -7.97 8.01
N LYS A 33 24.31 -9.13 7.45
CA LYS A 33 25.48 -9.30 6.60
C LYS A 33 25.44 -8.37 5.38
N VAL A 34 24.34 -8.30 4.65
CA VAL A 34 24.24 -7.40 3.49
C VAL A 34 24.20 -5.93 3.89
N ILE A 35 23.53 -5.56 5.00
CA ILE A 35 23.51 -4.17 5.48
C ILE A 35 24.93 -3.69 5.80
N GLU A 36 25.73 -4.53 6.48
CA GLU A 36 27.13 -4.23 6.79
C GLU A 36 27.99 -4.17 5.52
N LYS A 37 27.91 -5.21 4.68
CA LYS A 37 28.67 -5.32 3.42
C LYS A 37 28.47 -4.11 2.51
N TYR A 38 27.23 -3.66 2.37
CA TYR A 38 26.87 -2.54 1.51
C TYR A 38 26.88 -1.19 2.24
N GLY A 39 27.23 -1.13 3.53
CA GLY A 39 27.37 0.12 4.29
C GLY A 39 26.08 0.95 4.38
N ILE A 40 24.93 0.31 4.52
CA ILE A 40 23.61 0.97 4.53
C ILE A 40 23.33 1.53 5.93
N LYS A 41 23.13 2.84 6.04
CA LYS A 41 22.94 3.54 7.32
C LYS A 41 21.75 4.47 7.28
N TYR A 42 20.92 4.40 8.31
CA TYR A 42 19.81 5.32 8.53
C TYR A 42 20.32 6.72 8.86
N ASP A 43 19.79 7.74 8.18
CA ASP A 43 20.05 9.14 8.46
C ASP A 43 18.76 9.86 8.91
N PRO A 44 18.60 10.16 10.22
CA PRO A 44 17.41 10.83 10.74
C PRO A 44 17.29 12.31 10.32
N GLN A 45 18.38 12.95 9.88
CA GLN A 45 18.37 14.34 9.42
C GLN A 45 17.83 14.46 7.99
N ASN A 46 17.89 13.38 7.22
CA ASN A 46 17.43 13.31 5.84
C ASN A 46 16.36 12.22 5.66
N PRO A 47 15.16 12.34 6.28
CA PRO A 47 14.07 11.37 6.12
C PRO A 47 13.66 11.14 4.66
N VAL A 48 13.98 12.04 3.74
CA VAL A 48 13.89 11.80 2.29
C VAL A 48 15.31 11.88 1.71
N PRO A 49 16.08 10.78 1.69
CA PRO A 49 17.44 10.81 1.18
C PRO A 49 17.45 11.17 -0.32
N SER A 50 18.51 11.86 -0.74
CA SER A 50 18.74 12.25 -2.15
C SER A 50 20.06 11.67 -2.69
N ASP A 51 20.57 10.64 -2.03
CA ASP A 51 21.78 9.92 -2.40
C ASP A 51 21.42 8.71 -3.29
N ASP A 52 21.72 8.84 -4.58
CA ASP A 52 21.47 7.79 -5.57
C ASP A 52 22.34 6.56 -5.36
N ASP A 53 23.57 6.72 -4.88
CA ASP A 53 24.47 5.60 -4.58
C ASP A 53 23.94 4.76 -3.42
N LEU A 54 23.37 5.40 -2.39
CA LEU A 54 22.67 4.71 -1.31
C LEU A 54 21.52 3.85 -1.85
N ALA A 55 20.69 4.40 -2.74
CA ALA A 55 19.57 3.67 -3.33
C ALA A 55 20.05 2.45 -4.13
N ASP A 56 21.10 2.61 -4.94
CA ASP A 56 21.65 1.52 -5.75
C ASP A 56 22.32 0.44 -4.87
N ARG A 57 22.99 0.82 -3.77
CA ARG A 57 23.51 -0.14 -2.77
C ARG A 57 22.40 -0.90 -2.04
N ILE A 58 21.29 -0.23 -1.69
CA ILE A 58 20.12 -0.89 -1.10
C ILE A 58 19.55 -1.93 -2.08
N TRP A 59 19.46 -1.59 -3.36
CA TRP A 59 19.00 -2.54 -4.38
C TRP A 59 19.91 -3.78 -4.46
N GLN A 60 21.22 -3.59 -4.57
CA GLN A 60 22.16 -4.71 -4.64
C GLN A 60 22.13 -5.56 -3.37
N ALA A 61 22.02 -4.94 -2.19
CA ALA A 61 21.84 -5.65 -0.93
C ALA A 61 20.55 -6.48 -0.93
N GLY A 62 19.44 -5.94 -1.43
CA GLY A 62 18.16 -6.66 -1.54
C GLY A 62 18.24 -7.89 -2.46
N MET A 63 18.93 -7.77 -3.60
CA MET A 63 19.12 -8.89 -4.52
C MET A 63 19.99 -10.00 -3.91
N GLU A 64 21.13 -9.64 -3.31
CA GLU A 64 22.00 -10.62 -2.63
C GLU A 64 21.29 -11.27 -1.44
N PHE A 65 20.56 -10.47 -0.66
CA PHE A 65 19.75 -10.96 0.45
C PHE A 65 18.72 -11.99 0.01
N LEU A 66 18.00 -11.74 -1.08
CA LEU A 66 17.00 -12.67 -1.60
C LEU A 66 17.65 -13.96 -2.12
N VAL A 67 18.81 -13.90 -2.80
CA VAL A 67 19.53 -15.10 -3.25
C VAL A 67 19.94 -15.98 -2.05
N GLU A 68 20.44 -15.38 -0.98
CA GLU A 68 20.91 -16.12 0.20
C GLU A 68 19.75 -16.63 1.08
N THR A 69 18.59 -15.96 1.06
CA THR A 69 17.48 -16.18 1.99
C THR A 69 16.30 -16.93 1.36
N GLY A 70 15.94 -16.62 0.13
CA GLY A 70 14.72 -17.13 -0.52
C GLY A 70 13.45 -16.70 0.21
N VAL A 71 12.34 -17.36 -0.12
CA VAL A 71 11.01 -17.14 0.47
C VAL A 71 10.58 -18.40 1.22
N TYR A 72 10.03 -18.27 2.42
CA TYR A 72 9.59 -19.40 3.23
C TYR A 72 8.10 -19.72 3.01
N CYS A 73 7.76 -20.99 2.87
CA CYS A 73 6.38 -21.46 2.77
C CYS A 73 5.94 -22.07 4.10
N LEU A 74 4.97 -21.43 4.76
CA LEU A 74 4.49 -21.84 6.09
C LEU A 74 3.93 -23.27 6.11
N ASP A 75 3.08 -23.63 5.14
CA ASP A 75 2.36 -24.92 5.14
C ASP A 75 3.27 -26.14 4.97
N THR A 76 4.47 -25.94 4.41
CA THR A 76 5.41 -27.02 4.06
C THR A 76 6.68 -26.98 4.89
N GLU A 77 6.88 -25.89 5.64
CA GLU A 77 8.11 -25.55 6.34
C GLU A 77 9.36 -25.59 5.44
N ARG A 78 9.24 -25.05 4.21
CA ARG A 78 10.31 -25.11 3.20
C ARG A 78 10.64 -23.77 2.59
N ARG A 79 11.87 -23.65 2.09
CA ARG A 79 12.39 -22.47 1.40
C ARG A 79 12.29 -22.61 -0.11
N ILE A 80 11.73 -21.59 -0.75
CA ILE A 80 11.73 -21.33 -2.18
C ILE A 80 12.97 -20.49 -2.48
N LEU A 81 14.01 -21.12 -3.05
CA LEU A 81 15.26 -20.45 -3.38
C LEU A 81 15.27 -19.98 -4.83
N PHE A 82 16.01 -18.89 -5.10
CA PHE A 82 16.17 -18.32 -6.44
C PHE A 82 17.65 -18.05 -6.73
N THR A 83 18.03 -18.22 -7.99
CA THR A 83 19.35 -17.79 -8.49
C THR A 83 19.32 -16.31 -8.87
N ARG A 84 20.50 -15.70 -9.03
CA ARG A 84 20.59 -14.31 -9.47
C ARG A 84 20.03 -14.14 -10.89
N GLU A 85 20.29 -15.12 -11.76
CA GLU A 85 19.81 -15.14 -13.14
C GLU A 85 18.28 -15.22 -13.22
N GLU A 86 17.64 -15.98 -12.32
CA GLU A 86 16.18 -16.04 -12.23
C GLU A 86 15.56 -14.71 -11.79
N ILE A 87 16.20 -14.03 -10.82
CA ILE A 87 15.79 -12.70 -10.35
C ILE A 87 15.93 -11.67 -11.48
N ASP A 88 17.12 -11.57 -12.08
CA ASP A 88 17.40 -10.61 -13.16
C ASP A 88 16.48 -10.88 -14.36
N GLY A 89 16.27 -12.15 -14.73
CA GLY A 89 15.35 -12.52 -15.80
C GLY A 89 13.89 -12.20 -15.50
N ALA A 90 13.45 -12.22 -14.23
CA ALA A 90 12.11 -11.79 -13.85
C ALA A 90 11.95 -10.26 -13.97
N ILE A 91 12.97 -9.49 -13.57
CA ILE A 91 12.99 -8.03 -13.70
C ILE A 91 12.99 -7.61 -15.18
N GLU A 92 13.79 -8.26 -16.02
CA GLU A 92 13.86 -7.97 -17.47
C GLU A 92 12.52 -8.25 -18.17
N SER A 93 11.82 -9.31 -17.74
CA SER A 93 10.53 -9.71 -18.31
C SER A 93 9.31 -9.18 -17.53
N ALA A 94 9.52 -8.25 -16.61
CA ALA A 94 8.47 -7.69 -15.80
C ALA A 94 7.40 -6.99 -16.66
N PRO A 95 6.12 -7.08 -16.24
CA PRO A 95 5.01 -6.46 -16.97
C PRO A 95 5.20 -4.95 -17.05
N SER A 96 4.88 -4.38 -18.21
CA SER A 96 4.95 -2.95 -18.46
C SER A 96 3.69 -2.46 -19.17
N ASN A 97 3.39 -1.18 -19.02
CA ASN A 97 2.23 -0.52 -19.64
C ASN A 97 0.88 -1.20 -19.31
N VAL A 98 0.73 -1.67 -18.07
CA VAL A 98 -0.49 -2.32 -17.60
C VAL A 98 -1.61 -1.29 -17.44
N VAL A 99 -2.76 -1.59 -18.03
CA VAL A 99 -3.96 -0.75 -17.95
C VAL A 99 -4.92 -1.35 -16.93
N TYR A 100 -5.42 -0.50 -16.05
CA TYR A 100 -6.44 -0.83 -15.06
C TYR A 100 -7.74 -0.10 -15.40
N GLY A 101 -8.86 -0.74 -15.07
CA GLY A 101 -10.19 -0.20 -15.34
C GLY A 101 -10.60 -0.34 -16.82
N GLU A 102 -11.79 0.15 -17.14
CA GLU A 102 -12.34 0.06 -18.50
C GLU A 102 -13.04 1.36 -18.95
N GLY A 103 -13.26 1.49 -20.26
CA GLY A 103 -13.93 2.65 -20.84
C GLY A 103 -13.24 3.97 -20.48
N LYS A 104 -14.03 4.98 -20.08
CA LYS A 104 -13.52 6.30 -19.70
C LYS A 104 -12.68 6.30 -18.41
N ASP A 105 -12.82 5.24 -17.60
CA ASP A 105 -12.17 5.08 -16.31
C ASP A 105 -10.86 4.30 -16.44
N ALA A 106 -10.56 3.74 -17.62
CA ALA A 106 -9.31 3.04 -17.89
C ALA A 106 -8.10 3.97 -17.74
N ARG A 107 -7.06 3.51 -17.04
CA ARG A 107 -5.83 4.27 -16.78
C ARG A 107 -4.61 3.36 -16.86
N LEU A 108 -3.55 3.90 -17.45
CA LEU A 108 -2.23 3.27 -17.44
C LEU A 108 -1.63 3.40 -16.04
N MET A 109 -1.15 2.29 -15.47
CA MET A 109 -0.35 2.34 -14.25
C MET A 109 1.01 2.98 -14.58
N PRO A 110 1.36 4.14 -14.00
CA PRO A 110 2.59 4.82 -14.34
C PRO A 110 3.78 4.14 -13.67
N ARG A 111 4.78 3.77 -14.47
CA ARG A 111 6.14 3.62 -13.95
C ARG A 111 6.70 5.02 -13.70
N ARG A 112 7.28 5.23 -12.51
CA ARG A 112 7.93 6.48 -12.11
C ARG A 112 9.32 6.18 -11.57
N VAL A 113 10.17 7.20 -11.58
CA VAL A 113 11.51 7.19 -10.99
C VAL A 113 11.64 8.35 -9.98
N PRO A 114 12.72 8.45 -9.18
CA PRO A 114 12.88 9.58 -8.26
C PRO A 114 12.76 10.92 -8.99
N GLU A 115 11.99 11.84 -8.39
CA GLU A 115 11.75 13.21 -8.88
C GLU A 115 11.01 13.29 -10.24
N ASP A 116 10.36 12.21 -10.66
CA ASP A 116 9.59 12.15 -11.92
C ASP A 116 8.39 13.12 -11.90
N LYS A 117 8.15 13.77 -13.05
CA LYS A 117 7.05 14.72 -13.30
C LYS A 117 5.75 14.05 -13.71
N THR A 118 5.79 12.78 -14.09
CA THR A 118 4.61 11.98 -14.42
C THR A 118 3.70 11.92 -13.20
N PRO A 119 2.40 12.25 -13.34
CA PRO A 119 1.46 12.16 -12.23
C PRO A 119 1.47 10.77 -11.58
N PRO A 120 1.46 10.67 -10.25
CA PRO A 120 1.39 9.38 -9.56
C PRO A 120 0.01 8.75 -9.76
N TRP A 121 -0.03 7.41 -9.69
CA TRP A 121 -1.28 6.71 -9.42
C TRP A 121 -1.71 7.06 -7.99
N CYS A 122 -2.98 7.40 -7.82
CA CYS A 122 -3.56 7.64 -6.51
C CYS A 122 -4.76 6.71 -6.36
N SER A 123 -4.84 5.95 -5.28
CA SER A 123 -6.02 5.18 -4.91
C SER A 123 -6.55 5.57 -3.54
N GLY A 124 -7.88 5.55 -3.44
CA GLY A 124 -8.56 5.69 -2.15
C GLY A 124 -8.65 4.33 -1.47
N CYS A 125 -8.00 4.17 -0.32
CA CYS A 125 -8.05 2.90 0.40
C CYS A 125 -9.10 2.91 1.49
N GLY A 126 -10.13 2.11 1.24
CA GLY A 126 -11.23 1.91 2.17
C GLY A 126 -10.93 0.96 3.32
N ALA A 127 -9.77 0.27 3.37
CA ALA A 127 -9.49 -0.91 4.22
C ALA A 127 -9.65 -0.72 5.75
N GLY A 128 -10.17 0.42 6.20
CA GLY A 128 -10.65 0.61 7.56
C GLY A 128 -12.01 -0.07 7.80
N PRO A 129 -12.29 -0.45 9.07
CA PRO A 129 -13.56 -1.06 9.44
C PRO A 129 -14.73 -0.07 9.29
N VAL A 130 -15.81 -0.53 8.65
CA VAL A 130 -17.06 0.22 8.51
C VAL A 130 -18.23 -0.62 9.02
N SER A 131 -19.09 0.01 9.83
CA SER A 131 -20.16 -0.69 10.54
C SER A 131 -21.41 -0.96 9.71
N THR A 132 -21.58 -0.23 8.59
CA THR A 132 -22.80 -0.33 7.77
C THR A 132 -22.50 -0.30 6.27
N GLU A 133 -23.38 -0.92 5.48
CA GLU A 133 -23.34 -0.87 4.03
C GLU A 133 -23.41 0.57 3.48
N TRP A 134 -24.14 1.45 4.16
CA TRP A 134 -24.27 2.86 3.75
C TRP A 134 -22.98 3.65 3.99
N ASN A 135 -22.25 3.36 5.08
CA ASN A 135 -20.92 3.94 5.29
C ASN A 135 -19.97 3.47 4.18
N LEU A 136 -19.96 2.17 3.89
CA LEU A 136 -19.15 1.60 2.79
C LEU A 136 -19.45 2.31 1.45
N ILE A 137 -20.72 2.37 1.05
CA ILE A 137 -21.13 3.01 -0.22
C ILE A 137 -20.69 4.47 -0.25
N ASN A 138 -20.91 5.22 0.83
CA ASN A 138 -20.61 6.65 0.86
C ASN A 138 -19.11 6.94 0.84
N VAL A 139 -18.31 6.14 1.54
CA VAL A 139 -16.84 6.22 1.53
C VAL A 139 -16.31 5.97 0.13
N VAL A 140 -16.66 4.83 -0.48
CA VAL A 140 -16.22 4.46 -1.84
C VAL A 140 -16.67 5.50 -2.87
N LYS A 141 -17.94 5.92 -2.82
CA LYS A 141 -18.48 6.92 -3.73
C LYS A 141 -17.71 8.23 -3.63
N THR A 142 -17.38 8.67 -2.41
CA THR A 142 -16.65 9.94 -2.22
C THR A 142 -15.24 9.87 -2.78
N TYR A 143 -14.52 8.77 -2.54
CA TYR A 143 -13.21 8.57 -3.15
C TYR A 143 -13.28 8.52 -4.69
N ALA A 144 -14.30 7.87 -5.24
CA ALA A 144 -14.48 7.76 -6.68
C ALA A 144 -14.87 9.10 -7.35
N GLU A 145 -15.57 9.98 -6.64
CA GLU A 145 -15.89 11.33 -7.12
C GLU A 145 -14.65 12.25 -7.23
N ASP A 146 -13.51 11.88 -6.63
CA ASP A 146 -12.23 12.58 -6.83
C ASP A 146 -11.64 12.30 -8.22
N PRO A 147 -11.46 13.34 -9.08
CA PRO A 147 -10.85 13.18 -10.38
C PRO A 147 -9.38 12.72 -10.33
N LEU A 148 -8.71 12.87 -9.18
CA LEU A 148 -7.33 12.44 -8.98
C LEU A 148 -7.21 10.99 -8.50
N SER A 149 -8.31 10.37 -8.07
CA SER A 149 -8.32 8.96 -7.66
C SER A 149 -8.55 8.05 -8.86
N TYR A 150 -7.69 7.05 -9.02
CA TYR A 150 -7.66 6.13 -10.16
C TYR A 150 -7.95 4.68 -9.80
N GLY A 151 -7.89 4.32 -8.53
CA GLY A 151 -8.33 3.01 -8.04
C GLY A 151 -8.93 3.12 -6.65
N ILE A 152 -9.63 2.06 -6.23
CA ILE A 152 -10.21 1.95 -4.89
C ILE A 152 -9.79 0.63 -4.26
N THR A 153 -9.47 0.65 -2.96
CA THR A 153 -9.50 -0.55 -2.12
C THR A 153 -10.81 -0.59 -1.35
N ALA A 154 -11.49 -1.74 -1.36
CA ALA A 154 -12.78 -1.90 -0.72
C ALA A 154 -12.70 -1.69 0.81
N PRO A 155 -13.71 -1.07 1.43
CA PRO A 155 -13.79 -1.02 2.88
C PRO A 155 -14.06 -2.37 3.56
N CYS A 156 -13.60 -2.47 4.80
CA CYS A 156 -13.79 -3.67 5.61
C CYS A 156 -15.14 -3.61 6.32
N LEU A 157 -16.18 -4.14 5.69
CA LEU A 157 -17.49 -4.28 6.33
C LEU A 157 -17.35 -5.20 7.56
N THR A 158 -17.73 -4.73 8.75
CA THR A 158 -17.59 -5.52 9.99
C THR A 158 -18.83 -6.33 10.32
N ASN A 159 -19.99 -5.87 9.83
CA ASN A 159 -21.29 -6.44 10.15
C ASN A 159 -22.15 -6.60 8.89
N LEU A 160 -22.80 -7.76 8.79
CA LEU A 160 -23.80 -8.03 7.76
C LEU A 160 -25.08 -8.55 8.40
N ASP A 161 -26.20 -7.87 8.14
CA ASP A 161 -27.53 -8.22 8.67
C ASP A 161 -27.58 -8.46 10.20
N GLY A 162 -26.80 -7.67 10.95
CA GLY A 162 -26.72 -7.77 12.41
C GLY A 162 -25.75 -8.83 12.92
N GLY A 163 -24.99 -9.51 12.04
CA GLY A 163 -24.01 -10.52 12.40
C GLY A 163 -22.58 -10.17 11.97
N ASP A 164 -21.62 -10.54 12.81
CA ASP A 164 -20.20 -10.37 12.49
C ASP A 164 -19.77 -11.24 11.31
N LEU A 165 -18.88 -10.70 10.48
CA LEU A 165 -18.18 -11.46 9.46
C LEU A 165 -17.06 -12.28 10.11
N VAL A 166 -17.02 -13.59 9.79
CA VAL A 166 -16.03 -14.52 10.35
C VAL A 166 -15.25 -15.15 9.20
N ALA A 167 -13.94 -14.91 9.19
CA ALA A 167 -13.03 -15.46 8.20
C ALA A 167 -13.06 -17.00 8.17
N GLY A 168 -12.98 -17.58 6.98
CA GLY A 168 -13.05 -19.03 6.74
C GLY A 168 -14.44 -19.64 6.97
N SER A 169 -15.48 -18.83 7.11
CA SER A 169 -16.86 -19.30 7.32
C SER A 169 -17.78 -18.91 6.16
N PRO A 170 -19.00 -19.50 6.07
CA PRO A 170 -20.00 -19.04 5.09
C PRO A 170 -20.32 -17.54 5.19
N ARG A 171 -20.20 -16.94 6.38
CA ARG A 171 -20.38 -15.49 6.55
C ARG A 171 -19.23 -14.68 5.96
N GLY A 172 -17.99 -15.20 6.02
CA GLY A 172 -16.84 -14.55 5.36
C GLY A 172 -17.01 -14.53 3.85
N VAL A 173 -17.52 -15.65 3.27
CA VAL A 173 -17.82 -15.74 1.84
C VAL A 173 -18.95 -14.78 1.43
N GLU A 174 -20.08 -14.78 2.16
CA GLU A 174 -21.18 -13.85 1.88
C GLU A 174 -20.74 -12.40 2.05
N GLY A 175 -19.96 -12.10 3.09
CA GLY A 175 -19.39 -10.77 3.32
C GLY A 175 -18.51 -10.30 2.16
N ALA A 176 -17.64 -11.17 1.64
CA ALA A 176 -16.82 -10.89 0.46
C ALA A 176 -17.67 -10.58 -0.78
N ILE A 177 -18.68 -11.39 -1.07
CA ILE A 177 -19.62 -11.17 -2.19
C ILE A 177 -20.36 -9.83 -2.02
N ARG A 178 -20.90 -9.59 -0.82
CA ARG A 178 -21.67 -8.38 -0.53
C ARG A 178 -20.83 -7.12 -0.67
N THR A 179 -19.61 -7.11 -0.13
CA THR A 179 -18.67 -5.99 -0.23
C THR A 179 -18.44 -5.59 -1.68
N VAL A 180 -18.12 -6.55 -2.56
CA VAL A 180 -17.85 -6.25 -3.97
C VAL A 180 -19.07 -5.66 -4.67
N LEU A 181 -20.27 -6.20 -4.43
CA LEU A 181 -21.51 -5.67 -4.99
C LEU A 181 -21.77 -4.22 -4.55
N LEU A 182 -21.53 -3.91 -3.28
CA LEU A 182 -21.73 -2.57 -2.73
C LEU A 182 -20.69 -1.58 -3.28
N VAL A 183 -19.43 -1.99 -3.40
CA VAL A 183 -18.37 -1.18 -4.03
C VAL A 183 -18.75 -0.85 -5.47
N ARG A 184 -19.21 -1.83 -6.27
CA ARG A 184 -19.65 -1.60 -7.65
C ARG A 184 -20.84 -0.66 -7.74
N GLU A 185 -21.81 -0.80 -6.84
CA GLU A 185 -22.94 0.14 -6.75
C GLU A 185 -22.48 1.56 -6.40
N ALA A 186 -21.51 1.72 -5.50
CA ALA A 186 -20.93 3.02 -5.17
C ALA A 186 -20.20 3.65 -6.35
N LEU A 187 -19.40 2.88 -7.09
CA LEU A 187 -18.72 3.34 -8.31
C LEU A 187 -19.71 3.75 -9.41
N ARG A 188 -20.80 2.99 -9.57
CA ARG A 188 -21.89 3.34 -10.48
C ARG A 188 -22.55 4.67 -10.08
N ARG A 189 -22.81 4.89 -8.78
CA ARG A 189 -23.38 6.14 -8.25
C ARG A 189 -22.44 7.34 -8.41
N ALA A 190 -21.12 7.12 -8.34
CA ALA A 190 -20.12 8.14 -8.65
C ALA A 190 -19.98 8.39 -10.17
N GLY A 191 -20.69 7.64 -11.01
CA GLY A 191 -20.62 7.75 -12.47
C GLY A 191 -19.32 7.21 -13.05
N ARG A 192 -18.59 6.34 -12.33
CA ARG A 192 -17.32 5.72 -12.74
C ARG A 192 -17.37 4.19 -12.65
N PRO A 193 -18.34 3.53 -13.31
CA PRO A 193 -18.52 2.09 -13.18
C PRO A 193 -17.33 1.26 -13.67
N GLY A 194 -16.48 1.81 -14.55
CA GLY A 194 -15.29 1.15 -15.05
C GLY A 194 -14.03 1.41 -14.22
N MET A 195 -14.14 2.12 -13.08
CA MET A 195 -13.00 2.38 -12.21
C MET A 195 -12.49 1.07 -11.60
N PRO A 196 -11.16 0.86 -11.59
CA PRO A 196 -10.62 -0.36 -11.03
C PRO A 196 -10.75 -0.39 -9.51
N VAL A 197 -10.98 -1.58 -8.97
CA VAL A 197 -10.84 -1.85 -7.54
C VAL A 197 -9.58 -2.68 -7.39
N VAL A 198 -8.58 -2.11 -6.73
CA VAL A 198 -7.23 -2.67 -6.66
C VAL A 198 -7.10 -3.74 -5.57
N ASN A 199 -7.98 -3.69 -4.57
CA ASN A 199 -8.28 -4.78 -3.65
C ASN A 199 -9.80 -4.86 -3.42
N GLU A 200 -10.40 -5.93 -3.91
CA GLU A 200 -11.85 -6.15 -3.91
C GLU A 200 -12.48 -6.44 -2.56
N VAL A 201 -11.75 -7.11 -1.67
CA VAL A 201 -12.30 -7.66 -0.44
C VAL A 201 -11.27 -7.58 0.68
N ALA A 202 -10.92 -6.36 1.09
CA ALA A 202 -9.95 -6.13 2.16
C ALA A 202 -10.31 -6.83 3.49
N SER A 203 -11.59 -7.12 3.73
CA SER A 203 -12.06 -7.87 4.91
C SER A 203 -11.89 -9.39 4.82
N ALA A 204 -11.66 -9.92 3.62
CA ALA A 204 -11.47 -11.35 3.39
C ALA A 204 -9.98 -11.69 3.56
N VAL A 205 -9.69 -12.79 4.25
CA VAL A 205 -8.29 -13.23 4.46
C VAL A 205 -8.01 -14.57 3.82
N ARG A 206 -9.04 -15.32 3.43
CA ARG A 206 -8.90 -16.66 2.81
C ARG A 206 -9.09 -16.63 1.30
N ALA A 207 -8.41 -17.53 0.59
CA ALA A 207 -8.49 -17.71 -0.85
C ALA A 207 -9.93 -17.97 -1.29
N THR A 208 -10.67 -18.80 -0.54
CA THR A 208 -12.08 -19.11 -0.82
C THR A 208 -12.94 -17.84 -0.89
N GLU A 209 -12.70 -16.88 0.00
CA GLU A 209 -13.48 -15.65 0.10
C GLU A 209 -13.09 -14.65 -1.00
N HIS A 210 -11.78 -14.50 -1.27
CA HIS A 210 -11.28 -13.71 -2.41
C HIS A 210 -11.84 -14.21 -3.74
N ILE A 211 -11.74 -15.52 -3.98
CA ILE A 211 -12.21 -16.16 -5.21
C ILE A 211 -13.72 -16.00 -5.36
N ALA A 212 -14.47 -16.16 -4.26
CA ALA A 212 -15.92 -15.97 -4.27
C ALA A 212 -16.30 -14.50 -4.55
N GLY A 213 -15.71 -13.53 -3.84
CA GLY A 213 -15.95 -12.10 -4.07
C GLY A 213 -15.68 -11.70 -5.53
N HIS A 214 -14.51 -12.08 -6.05
CA HIS A 214 -14.11 -11.81 -7.43
C HIS A 214 -15.06 -12.38 -8.47
N ALA A 215 -15.61 -13.57 -8.25
CA ALA A 215 -16.57 -14.17 -9.17
C ALA A 215 -17.89 -13.37 -9.30
N PHE A 216 -18.24 -12.54 -8.30
CA PHE A 216 -19.44 -11.69 -8.30
C PHE A 216 -19.14 -10.21 -8.61
N GLY A 217 -17.86 -9.84 -8.72
CA GLY A 217 -17.41 -8.52 -9.16
C GLY A 217 -17.43 -8.30 -10.66
N ASN A 218 -16.68 -7.32 -11.11
CA ASN A 218 -16.36 -7.12 -12.52
C ASN A 218 -14.94 -7.64 -12.81
N PRO A 219 -14.78 -8.86 -13.33
CA PRO A 219 -13.46 -9.48 -13.51
C PRO A 219 -12.54 -8.75 -14.51
N LYS A 220 -13.04 -7.71 -15.20
CA LYS A 220 -12.22 -6.85 -16.08
C LYS A 220 -11.55 -5.70 -15.36
N THR A 221 -12.12 -5.25 -14.25
CA THR A 221 -11.69 -4.04 -13.52
C THR A 221 -11.31 -4.33 -12.09
N ASP A 222 -11.65 -5.51 -11.60
CA ASP A 222 -11.56 -5.89 -10.21
C ASP A 222 -10.31 -6.75 -10.09
N VAL A 223 -9.42 -6.32 -9.20
CA VAL A 223 -8.08 -6.84 -9.05
C VAL A 223 -7.96 -7.41 -7.65
N LEU A 224 -7.21 -8.50 -7.54
CA LEU A 224 -6.90 -9.08 -6.24
C LEU A 224 -5.56 -8.57 -5.73
N GLU A 225 -5.59 -8.07 -4.51
CA GLU A 225 -4.41 -7.90 -3.69
C GLU A 225 -4.05 -9.24 -3.04
N ILE A 226 -2.78 -9.63 -3.16
CA ILE A 226 -2.24 -10.85 -2.58
C ILE A 226 -0.99 -10.47 -1.79
N GLY A 227 -1.07 -10.66 -0.47
CA GLY A 227 -0.01 -10.31 0.44
C GLY A 227 0.96 -11.45 0.75
N THR A 228 2.22 -11.09 0.96
CA THR A 228 3.22 -11.92 1.65
C THR A 228 3.10 -11.76 3.17
N ILE A 229 3.52 -12.79 3.90
CA ILE A 229 3.60 -12.79 5.37
C ILE A 229 4.98 -12.27 5.80
N HIS A 230 5.01 -11.54 6.92
CA HIS A 230 6.21 -10.83 7.39
C HIS A 230 7.21 -11.81 8.05
N GLU A 231 8.46 -11.96 7.60
CA GLU A 231 9.08 -11.36 6.41
C GLU A 231 9.52 -12.44 5.41
N LEU A 232 9.38 -12.17 4.11
CA LEU A 232 9.69 -13.10 3.02
C LEU A 232 9.02 -14.48 3.20
N LYS A 233 7.75 -14.48 3.63
CA LYS A 233 6.95 -15.70 3.81
C LYS A 233 5.72 -15.70 2.91
N VAL A 234 5.27 -16.89 2.55
CA VAL A 234 3.98 -17.15 1.90
C VAL A 234 3.34 -18.38 2.51
N ASP A 235 2.06 -18.54 2.27
CA ASP A 235 1.30 -19.75 2.57
C ASP A 235 0.59 -20.25 1.31
N PHE A 236 -0.05 -21.41 1.41
CA PHE A 236 -0.85 -21.96 0.33
C PHE A 236 -2.08 -21.11 0.04
N ASP A 237 -2.59 -20.33 1.00
CA ASP A 237 -3.70 -19.42 0.74
C ASP A 237 -3.31 -18.34 -0.29
N ALA A 238 -2.17 -17.68 -0.08
CA ALA A 238 -1.60 -16.73 -1.03
C ALA A 238 -1.29 -17.39 -2.39
N LEU A 239 -0.61 -18.55 -2.39
CA LEU A 239 -0.29 -19.24 -3.65
C LEU A 239 -1.53 -19.73 -4.41
N ASN A 240 -2.61 -20.12 -3.71
CA ASN A 240 -3.88 -20.47 -4.33
C ASN A 240 -4.53 -19.26 -5.00
N LYS A 241 -4.46 -18.07 -4.38
CA LYS A 241 -4.93 -16.81 -5.00
C LYS A 241 -4.13 -16.50 -6.27
N VAL A 242 -2.81 -16.68 -6.26
CA VAL A 242 -1.97 -16.48 -7.45
C VAL A 242 -2.35 -17.45 -8.56
N ALA A 243 -2.50 -18.74 -8.25
CA ALA A 243 -2.94 -19.75 -9.20
C ALA A 243 -4.28 -19.39 -9.85
N TYR A 244 -5.23 -18.91 -9.03
CA TYR A 244 -6.52 -18.43 -9.51
C TYR A 244 -6.38 -17.23 -10.45
N CYS A 245 -5.69 -16.16 -10.04
CA CYS A 245 -5.50 -14.95 -10.85
C CYS A 245 -4.90 -15.28 -12.22
N GLN A 246 -3.89 -16.15 -12.26
CA GLN A 246 -3.28 -16.58 -13.52
C GLN A 246 -4.27 -17.34 -14.42
N ALA A 247 -5.12 -18.20 -13.84
CA ALA A 247 -6.08 -18.99 -14.60
C ALA A 247 -7.22 -18.14 -15.20
N VAL A 248 -7.67 -17.11 -14.49
CA VAL A 248 -8.72 -16.20 -14.97
C VAL A 248 -8.17 -15.00 -15.76
N GLY A 249 -6.84 -14.85 -15.82
CA GLY A 249 -6.17 -13.73 -16.47
C GLY A 249 -6.33 -12.40 -15.72
N ASN A 250 -6.52 -12.44 -14.39
CA ASN A 250 -6.61 -11.25 -13.57
C ASN A 250 -5.21 -10.68 -13.24
N LEU A 251 -5.15 -9.37 -13.06
CA LEU A 251 -4.00 -8.67 -12.54
C LEU A 251 -3.88 -8.90 -11.03
N THR A 252 -2.67 -8.71 -10.49
CA THR A 252 -2.40 -8.84 -9.06
C THR A 252 -1.69 -7.61 -8.52
N PHE A 253 -2.20 -7.04 -7.42
CA PHE A 253 -1.44 -6.15 -6.54
C PHE A 253 -0.67 -7.01 -5.54
N ALA A 254 0.65 -6.90 -5.53
CA ALA A 254 1.49 -7.70 -4.64
C ALA A 254 1.78 -6.92 -3.36
N GLU A 255 1.06 -7.26 -2.29
CA GLU A 255 1.24 -6.61 -0.99
C GLU A 255 2.41 -7.22 -0.23
N ASN A 256 3.21 -6.36 0.38
CA ASN A 256 4.23 -6.80 1.32
C ASN A 256 4.22 -5.86 2.52
N GLY A 257 3.93 -6.43 3.70
CA GLY A 257 4.12 -5.71 4.94
C GLY A 257 5.52 -5.91 5.48
N VAL A 258 6.12 -4.83 6.01
CA VAL A 258 7.47 -4.83 6.58
C VAL A 258 7.45 -4.21 7.96
N ILE A 259 7.97 -4.92 8.96
CA ILE A 259 7.89 -4.52 10.36
C ILE A 259 9.20 -3.90 10.84
N LEU A 260 9.21 -2.58 11.01
CA LEU A 260 10.29 -1.87 11.69
C LEU A 260 10.32 -2.27 13.18
N GLY A 261 11.48 -2.70 13.65
CA GLY A 261 11.67 -3.26 14.99
C GLY A 261 11.36 -4.75 15.09
N GLY A 262 10.85 -5.37 14.02
CA GLY A 262 10.68 -6.83 13.89
C GLY A 262 11.96 -7.50 13.37
N TYR A 263 11.79 -8.57 12.58
CA TYR A 263 12.92 -9.29 11.98
C TYR A 263 13.75 -8.43 11.01
N ALA A 264 13.11 -7.44 10.35
CA ALA A 264 13.80 -6.46 9.51
C ALA A 264 14.74 -5.53 10.33
N GLY A 265 14.62 -5.50 11.66
CA GLY A 265 15.45 -4.66 12.52
C GLY A 265 15.15 -3.17 12.34
N GLY A 266 16.18 -2.36 12.08
CA GLY A 266 16.06 -0.91 11.95
C GLY A 266 15.68 -0.44 10.54
N PRO A 267 15.62 0.89 10.30
CA PRO A 267 15.20 1.45 9.01
C PRO A 267 16.03 0.95 7.81
N ALA A 268 17.34 0.71 8.01
CA ALA A 268 18.21 0.15 6.99
C ALA A 268 17.75 -1.24 6.51
N GLY A 269 17.34 -2.12 7.44
CA GLY A 269 16.86 -3.45 7.07
C GLY A 269 15.48 -3.42 6.45
N VAL A 270 14.58 -2.56 6.93
CA VAL A 270 13.29 -2.31 6.27
C VAL A 270 13.48 -1.87 4.82
N ALA A 271 14.40 -0.94 4.54
CA ALA A 271 14.67 -0.49 3.16
C ALA A 271 15.19 -1.63 2.26
N VAL A 272 16.09 -2.48 2.76
CA VAL A 272 16.62 -3.65 2.02
C VAL A 272 15.52 -4.69 1.78
N VAL A 273 14.68 -4.96 2.78
CA VAL A 273 13.57 -5.91 2.66
C VAL A 273 12.52 -5.41 1.67
N CYS A 274 12.16 -4.13 1.70
CA CYS A 274 11.27 -3.51 0.70
C CYS A 274 11.82 -3.69 -0.74
N ALA A 275 13.13 -3.51 -0.94
CA ALA A 275 13.76 -3.73 -2.24
C ALA A 275 13.77 -5.22 -2.64
N ALA A 276 13.97 -6.12 -1.68
CA ALA A 276 13.96 -7.58 -1.91
C ALA A 276 12.57 -8.13 -2.26
N TYR A 277 11.49 -7.52 -1.73
CA TYR A 277 10.13 -7.91 -2.11
C TYR A 277 9.82 -7.65 -3.59
N HIS A 278 10.49 -6.68 -4.21
CA HIS A 278 10.21 -6.31 -5.60
C HIS A 278 10.35 -7.48 -6.61
N PRO A 279 11.46 -8.26 -6.63
CA PRO A 279 11.52 -9.48 -7.42
C PRO A 279 10.67 -10.64 -6.85
N VAL A 280 10.37 -10.67 -5.54
CA VAL A 280 9.42 -11.65 -4.98
C VAL A 280 8.02 -11.45 -5.56
N ASP A 281 7.61 -10.20 -5.73
CA ASP A 281 6.33 -9.84 -6.33
C ASP A 281 6.24 -10.35 -7.77
N LEU A 282 7.33 -10.28 -8.54
CA LEU A 282 7.41 -10.81 -9.91
C LEU A 282 7.48 -12.35 -9.98
N LEU A 283 8.26 -12.97 -9.08
CA LEU A 283 8.57 -14.39 -9.11
C LEU A 283 7.48 -15.24 -8.47
N VAL A 284 6.97 -14.82 -7.31
CA VAL A 284 6.06 -15.60 -6.45
C VAL A 284 4.63 -15.13 -6.61
N ILE A 285 4.37 -13.85 -6.36
CA ILE A 285 3.01 -13.29 -6.32
C ILE A 285 2.45 -13.02 -7.73
N ARG A 286 3.32 -12.90 -8.73
CA ARG A 286 2.96 -12.52 -10.11
C ARG A 286 2.27 -11.15 -10.15
N GLY A 287 2.71 -10.26 -9.26
CA GLY A 287 2.30 -8.88 -9.19
C GLY A 287 2.66 -8.11 -10.44
N VAL A 288 1.76 -7.22 -10.84
CA VAL A 288 2.00 -6.20 -11.87
C VAL A 288 2.23 -4.80 -11.25
N VAL A 289 2.13 -4.72 -9.92
CA VAL A 289 2.47 -3.58 -9.06
C VAL A 289 2.96 -4.14 -7.72
N GLN A 290 4.03 -3.57 -7.17
CA GLN A 290 4.41 -3.78 -5.76
C GLN A 290 3.62 -2.81 -4.87
N HIS A 291 3.07 -3.33 -3.78
CA HIS A 291 2.26 -2.62 -2.79
C HIS A 291 2.89 -2.70 -1.38
N PRO A 292 3.96 -1.90 -1.10
CA PRO A 292 4.79 -2.08 0.10
C PRO A 292 4.28 -1.25 1.29
N LEU A 293 3.83 -1.95 2.35
CA LEU A 293 3.38 -1.37 3.62
C LEU A 293 4.43 -1.56 4.72
N ALA A 294 5.20 -0.53 5.05
CA ALA A 294 6.11 -0.60 6.20
C ALA A 294 5.52 0.10 7.43
N VAL A 295 5.46 -0.59 8.57
CA VAL A 295 4.97 -0.04 9.85
C VAL A 295 5.89 -0.44 11.01
N PRO A 296 5.97 0.37 12.09
CA PRO A 296 6.66 -0.03 13.31
C PRO A 296 5.87 -1.10 14.06
N ILE A 297 6.60 -2.00 14.73
CA ILE A 297 6.03 -3.04 15.61
C ILE A 297 5.12 -2.44 16.70
N GLU A 298 5.46 -1.24 17.16
CA GLU A 298 4.64 -0.44 18.08
C GLU A 298 4.06 0.78 17.35
N GLY A 299 2.78 1.05 17.56
CA GLY A 299 2.12 2.26 17.06
C GLY A 299 1.54 2.17 15.65
N GLY A 300 2.03 1.27 14.79
CA GLY A 300 1.34 0.87 13.55
C GLY A 300 1.04 2.00 12.54
N THR A 301 1.96 2.94 12.33
CA THR A 301 1.79 4.08 11.41
C THR A 301 2.90 4.20 10.38
N THR A 302 2.58 4.75 9.21
CA THR A 302 3.56 4.95 8.12
C THR A 302 4.26 6.31 8.17
N SER A 303 3.92 7.13 9.15
CA SER A 303 4.34 8.54 9.25
C SER A 303 5.50 8.77 10.23
N THR A 304 6.08 7.72 10.83
CA THR A 304 7.25 7.91 11.70
C THR A 304 8.48 8.26 10.86
N ARG A 305 9.41 9.05 11.42
CA ARG A 305 10.65 9.47 10.73
C ARG A 305 11.44 8.29 10.15
N GLY A 306 11.60 7.22 10.94
CA GLY A 306 12.33 6.02 10.53
C GLY A 306 11.64 5.26 9.40
N ILE A 307 10.31 5.16 9.43
CA ILE A 307 9.53 4.55 8.35
C ILE A 307 9.57 5.38 7.08
N ILE A 308 9.39 6.70 7.19
CA ILE A 308 9.45 7.60 6.03
C ILE A 308 10.81 7.44 5.34
N TRP A 309 11.92 7.41 6.09
CA TRP A 309 13.25 7.14 5.54
C TRP A 309 13.34 5.79 4.87
N ALA A 310 12.92 4.73 5.55
CA ALA A 310 13.05 3.37 5.05
C ALA A 310 12.26 3.14 3.76
N ARG A 311 11.00 3.60 3.73
CA ARG A 311 10.13 3.55 2.55
C ARG A 311 10.70 4.37 1.42
N SER A 312 11.12 5.61 1.69
CA SER A 312 11.74 6.49 0.70
C SER A 312 12.96 5.83 0.05
N ALA A 313 13.90 5.34 0.86
CA ALA A 313 15.12 4.70 0.36
C ALA A 313 14.84 3.39 -0.40
N GLY A 314 13.95 2.53 0.10
CA GLY A 314 13.55 1.28 -0.56
C GLY A 314 12.81 1.50 -1.89
N ILE A 315 11.91 2.48 -1.95
CA ILE A 315 11.20 2.85 -3.19
C ILE A 315 12.17 3.42 -4.21
N GLN A 316 13.11 4.28 -3.80
CA GLN A 316 14.16 4.78 -4.70
C GLN A 316 15.00 3.63 -5.24
N ALA A 317 15.40 2.67 -4.41
CA ALA A 317 16.17 1.51 -4.81
C ALA A 317 15.43 0.69 -5.90
N ALA A 318 14.16 0.37 -5.68
CA ALA A 318 13.36 -0.42 -6.61
C ALA A 318 13.04 0.33 -7.92
N THR A 319 12.53 1.56 -7.84
CA THR A 319 12.08 2.32 -9.02
C THR A 319 13.23 2.69 -9.98
N ARG A 320 14.44 2.86 -9.46
CA ARG A 320 15.64 3.08 -10.26
C ARG A 320 16.09 1.83 -11.03
N ASN A 321 15.89 0.65 -10.45
CA ASN A 321 16.51 -0.59 -10.91
C ASN A 321 15.53 -1.61 -11.53
N SER A 322 14.23 -1.33 -11.51
CA SER A 322 13.20 -2.23 -12.05
C SER A 322 12.08 -1.46 -12.77
N PRO A 323 11.40 -2.10 -13.75
CA PRO A 323 10.26 -1.51 -14.43
C PRO A 323 8.93 -1.68 -13.71
N LEU A 324 8.82 -2.58 -12.71
CA LEU A 324 7.58 -2.84 -11.99
C LEU A 324 7.17 -1.58 -11.18
N PRO A 325 5.95 -1.05 -11.36
CA PRO A 325 5.48 0.11 -10.61
C PRO A 325 5.32 -0.17 -9.11
N ILE A 326 5.40 0.89 -8.31
CA ILE A 326 5.09 0.86 -6.88
C ILE A 326 3.90 1.76 -6.62
N VAL A 327 2.89 1.23 -5.92
CA VAL A 327 1.83 2.02 -5.28
C VAL A 327 2.01 1.78 -3.78
N ALA A 328 2.35 2.78 -2.99
CA ALA A 328 2.70 2.57 -1.59
C ALA A 328 1.52 2.93 -0.67
N PRO A 329 0.95 1.95 0.05
CA PRO A 329 -0.12 2.21 1.02
C PRO A 329 0.43 2.92 2.26
N GLY A 330 -0.37 3.80 2.85
CA GLY A 330 0.02 4.51 4.07
C GLY A 330 -1.14 4.84 5.00
N TYR A 331 -0.89 4.71 6.30
CA TYR A 331 -1.82 4.99 7.39
C TYR A 331 -1.28 6.10 8.29
N THR A 332 -2.17 6.78 9.01
CA THR A 332 -1.84 7.75 10.05
C THR A 332 -2.18 7.24 11.44
N SER A 333 -1.48 7.73 12.46
CA SER A 333 -1.83 7.52 13.86
C SER A 333 -3.04 8.34 14.27
N ALA A 334 -3.09 9.61 13.86
CA ALA A 334 -4.22 10.50 14.13
C ALA A 334 -5.47 10.10 13.35
N GLY A 335 -6.63 10.43 13.93
CA GLY A 335 -7.93 10.24 13.30
C GLY A 335 -8.35 11.37 12.37
N PRO A 336 -9.44 11.16 11.62
CA PRO A 336 -9.96 12.09 10.63
C PRO A 336 -10.44 13.39 11.30
N MET A 337 -10.62 14.44 10.51
CA MET A 337 -11.01 15.77 11.03
C MET A 337 -10.00 16.34 12.05
N THR A 338 -8.72 15.98 11.95
CA THR A 338 -7.64 16.53 12.77
C THR A 338 -6.52 17.08 11.91
N GLU A 339 -5.87 18.15 12.35
CA GLU A 339 -4.74 18.72 11.60
C GLU A 339 -3.56 17.74 11.51
N MET A 340 -3.34 16.95 12.57
CA MET A 340 -2.27 15.95 12.61
C MET A 340 -2.45 14.87 11.52
N CYS A 341 -3.69 14.44 11.24
CA CYS A 341 -3.95 13.48 10.17
C CYS A 341 -3.53 14.02 8.79
N TYR A 342 -3.86 15.28 8.47
CA TYR A 342 -3.41 15.92 7.23
C TYR A 342 -1.88 16.06 7.16
N GLN A 343 -1.22 16.35 8.28
CA GLN A 343 0.24 16.44 8.38
C GLN A 343 0.93 15.09 8.19
N GLU A 344 0.44 14.05 8.86
CA GLU A 344 0.97 12.70 8.72
C GLU A 344 0.82 12.19 7.29
N PHE A 345 -0.36 12.34 6.67
CA PHE A 345 -0.57 11.96 5.27
C PHE A 345 0.36 12.72 4.33
N ALA A 346 0.40 14.05 4.43
CA ALA A 346 1.26 14.85 3.57
C ALA A 346 2.74 14.46 3.68
N ALA A 347 3.23 14.18 4.89
CA ALA A 347 4.63 13.83 5.12
C ALA A 347 5.05 12.56 4.35
N TRP A 348 4.31 11.46 4.51
CA TRP A 348 4.68 10.22 3.83
C TRP A 348 4.30 10.22 2.35
N VAL A 349 3.22 10.90 1.94
CA VAL A 349 2.80 11.03 0.53
C VAL A 349 3.86 11.78 -0.26
N ILE A 350 4.33 12.94 0.24
CA ILE A 350 5.39 13.71 -0.42
C ILE A 350 6.65 12.85 -0.56
N ALA A 351 7.09 12.21 0.52
CA ALA A 351 8.28 11.35 0.51
C ALA A 351 8.16 10.21 -0.51
N THR A 352 6.99 9.58 -0.60
CA THR A 352 6.72 8.47 -1.53
C THR A 352 6.78 8.94 -2.99
N VAL A 353 6.09 10.05 -3.31
CA VAL A 353 5.99 10.53 -4.69
C VAL A 353 7.34 11.00 -5.22
N VAL A 354 8.13 11.73 -4.44
CA VAL A 354 9.46 12.17 -4.90
C VAL A 354 10.47 11.03 -4.97
N SER A 355 10.20 9.91 -4.30
CA SER A 355 11.01 8.69 -4.36
C SER A 355 10.73 7.85 -5.61
N GLY A 356 9.73 8.21 -6.41
CA GLY A 356 9.30 7.48 -7.60
C GLY A 356 8.12 6.53 -7.36
N GLY A 357 7.52 6.52 -6.17
CA GLY A 357 6.33 5.73 -5.87
C GLY A 357 5.03 6.44 -6.27
N SER A 358 3.99 5.66 -6.50
CA SER A 358 2.59 6.10 -6.47
C SER A 358 2.02 5.87 -5.06
N VAL A 359 0.79 6.32 -4.78
CA VAL A 359 0.22 6.27 -3.43
C VAL A 359 -1.13 5.59 -3.38
N GLU A 360 -1.33 4.83 -2.31
CA GLU A 360 -2.63 4.41 -1.84
C GLU A 360 -2.85 5.00 -0.45
N VAL A 361 -3.80 5.92 -0.32
CA VAL A 361 -4.03 6.62 0.95
C VAL A 361 -4.99 5.78 1.78
N GLY A 362 -4.44 5.08 2.76
CA GLY A 362 -5.14 4.21 3.70
C GLY A 362 -5.93 4.97 4.76
N PRO A 363 -6.77 4.27 5.53
CA PRO A 363 -7.58 4.88 6.56
C PRO A 363 -6.72 5.51 7.68
N PRO A 364 -7.28 6.50 8.39
CA PRO A 364 -6.64 7.13 9.52
C PRO A 364 -6.77 6.22 10.75
N SER A 365 -6.27 6.68 11.91
CA SER A 365 -6.35 5.91 13.15
C SER A 365 -5.84 4.47 13.03
N LYS A 366 -4.74 4.29 12.28
CA LYS A 366 -4.05 3.01 12.03
C LYS A 366 -4.92 2.00 11.28
N GLY A 367 -6.08 2.41 10.76
CA GLY A 367 -7.05 1.50 10.15
C GLY A 367 -7.74 0.54 11.11
N ILE A 368 -7.73 0.80 12.42
CA ILE A 368 -8.29 -0.12 13.43
C ILE A 368 -9.60 0.37 14.06
N MET A 369 -9.97 1.64 13.87
CA MET A 369 -11.15 2.22 14.52
C MET A 369 -12.35 2.23 13.57
N GLU A 370 -13.44 1.59 13.99
CA GLU A 370 -14.67 1.46 13.21
C GLU A 370 -15.34 2.81 12.95
N ASP A 371 -15.66 3.05 11.67
CA ASP A 371 -16.25 4.28 11.12
C ASP A 371 -15.36 5.53 11.25
N TYR A 372 -14.06 5.39 11.53
CA TYR A 372 -13.10 6.49 11.42
C TYR A 372 -12.52 6.53 10.00
N SER A 373 -13.38 6.75 9.01
CA SER A 373 -12.99 6.90 7.59
C SER A 373 -12.51 8.33 7.28
N ASP A 374 -11.99 8.58 6.08
CA ASP A 374 -11.26 9.82 5.73
C ASP A 374 -11.60 10.39 4.33
N PRO A 375 -12.89 10.55 3.99
CA PRO A 375 -13.32 10.93 2.65
C PRO A 375 -12.62 12.19 2.10
N LEU A 376 -12.37 13.22 2.92
CA LEU A 376 -11.77 14.48 2.44
C LEU A 376 -10.25 14.53 2.62
N GLU A 377 -9.70 13.86 3.64
CA GLU A 377 -8.27 13.68 3.83
C GLU A 377 -7.67 12.90 2.67
N ASN A 378 -8.38 11.89 2.14
CA ASN A 378 -7.97 11.13 0.97
C ASN A 378 -7.84 12.04 -0.28
N ILE A 379 -8.87 12.84 -0.56
CA ILE A 379 -8.87 13.82 -1.66
C ILE A 379 -7.77 14.87 -1.49
N PHE A 380 -7.54 15.31 -0.25
CA PHE A 380 -6.42 16.20 0.06
C PHE A 380 -5.08 15.54 -0.26
N SER A 381 -4.90 14.29 0.17
CA SER A 381 -3.68 13.52 -0.01
C SER A 381 -3.38 13.25 -1.48
N ASN A 382 -4.40 12.97 -2.29
CA ASN A 382 -4.25 12.88 -3.75
C ASN A 382 -3.79 14.21 -4.34
N ALA A 383 -4.36 15.34 -3.89
CA ALA A 383 -3.90 16.66 -4.32
C ALA A 383 -2.45 16.96 -3.90
N VAL A 384 -2.02 16.51 -2.72
CA VAL A 384 -0.62 16.61 -2.26
C VAL A 384 0.29 15.74 -3.12
N ALA A 385 -0.12 14.53 -3.46
CA ALA A 385 0.63 13.63 -4.33
C ALA A 385 0.89 14.27 -5.70
N TYR A 386 -0.13 14.89 -6.29
CA TYR A 386 0.00 15.65 -7.54
C TYR A 386 0.92 16.87 -7.41
N ALA A 387 0.83 17.61 -6.31
CA ALA A 387 1.69 18.77 -6.06
C ALA A 387 3.16 18.39 -5.85
N ALA A 388 3.43 17.17 -5.38
CA ALA A 388 4.77 16.63 -5.18
C ALA A 388 5.42 16.07 -6.46
N ALA A 389 4.65 15.84 -7.54
CA ALA A 389 5.21 15.37 -8.80
C ALA A 389 6.22 16.38 -9.37
N GLY A 390 7.44 15.91 -9.68
CA GLY A 390 8.53 16.77 -10.14
C GLY A 390 9.24 17.60 -9.07
N MET A 391 8.86 17.48 -7.78
CA MET A 391 9.58 18.11 -6.67
C MET A 391 10.90 17.41 -6.40
N SER A 392 11.96 18.16 -6.11
CA SER A 392 13.26 17.57 -5.75
C SER A 392 13.21 16.90 -4.38
N ARG A 393 13.95 15.79 -4.18
CA ARG A 393 14.05 15.12 -2.87
C ARG A 393 14.60 16.04 -1.78
N LYS A 394 15.48 16.99 -2.13
CA LYS A 394 16.02 17.99 -1.21
C LYS A 394 14.96 18.97 -0.71
N GLU A 395 14.05 19.40 -1.58
CA GLU A 395 12.93 20.26 -1.21
C GLU A 395 11.91 19.49 -0.38
N ALA A 396 11.54 18.29 -0.84
CA ALA A 396 10.67 17.37 -0.11
C ALA A 396 11.20 17.08 1.30
N ASN A 397 12.49 16.83 1.46
CA ASN A 397 13.11 16.59 2.76
C ASN A 397 12.89 17.76 3.73
N LYS A 398 12.96 19.01 3.26
CA LYS A 398 12.69 20.20 4.10
C LYS A 398 11.23 20.24 4.55
N ILE A 399 10.29 20.01 3.63
CA ILE A 399 8.85 20.01 3.93
C ILE A 399 8.52 18.87 4.91
N VAL A 400 8.99 17.66 4.61
CA VAL A 400 8.75 16.47 5.44
C VAL A 400 9.37 16.62 6.83
N ALA A 401 10.58 17.16 6.95
CA ALA A 401 11.20 17.43 8.25
C ALA A 401 10.40 18.46 9.07
N ALA A 402 9.87 19.51 8.42
CA ALA A 402 9.02 20.49 9.08
C ALA A 402 7.66 19.90 9.51
N LEU A 403 7.06 19.01 8.71
CA LEU A 403 5.84 18.30 9.07
C LEU A 403 6.07 17.37 10.26
N LEU A 404 7.12 16.54 10.21
CA LEU A 404 7.51 15.64 11.30
C LEU A 404 7.67 16.38 12.63
N ALA A 405 8.31 17.55 12.62
CA ALA A 405 8.50 18.37 13.82
C ALA A 405 7.19 18.84 14.48
N ASN A 406 6.06 18.83 13.76
CA ASN A 406 4.77 19.24 14.29
C ASN A 406 4.00 18.12 15.01
N TYR A 407 4.32 16.85 14.72
CA TYR A 407 3.52 15.71 15.18
C TYR A 407 4.31 14.53 15.78
N GLU A 408 5.61 14.41 15.55
CA GLU A 408 6.34 13.18 15.93
C GLU A 408 6.34 12.92 17.45
N ASP A 409 6.23 13.98 18.25
CA ASP A 409 6.10 13.94 19.71
C ASP A 409 4.71 13.46 20.20
N LYS A 410 3.70 13.48 19.32
CA LYS A 410 2.30 13.11 19.62
C LYS A 410 1.91 11.73 19.10
N LEU A 411 2.80 11.02 18.41
CA LEU A 411 2.48 9.73 17.79
C LEU A 411 2.04 8.65 18.80
N GLN A 412 2.45 8.78 20.07
CA GLN A 412 2.04 7.88 21.16
C GLN A 412 0.62 8.16 21.67
N ASP A 413 0.19 9.43 21.63
CA ASP A 413 -1.15 9.87 22.05
C ASP A 413 -1.74 10.83 21.00
N PRO A 414 -2.11 10.31 19.81
CA PRO A 414 -2.56 11.14 18.71
C PRO A 414 -4.03 11.55 18.92
N PRO A 415 -4.48 12.68 18.35
CA PRO A 415 -5.87 13.08 18.44
C PRO A 415 -6.78 12.07 17.71
N LEU A 416 -7.81 11.59 18.40
CA LEU A 416 -8.71 10.54 17.90
C LEU A 416 -9.58 10.96 16.71
N GLY A 417 -9.84 12.26 16.54
CA GLY A 417 -10.74 12.73 15.49
C GLY A 417 -12.21 12.42 15.77
N LYS A 418 -13.00 12.26 14.71
CA LYS A 418 -14.46 12.05 14.76
C LYS A 418 -14.86 10.81 13.97
N LYS A 419 -15.99 10.18 14.30
CA LYS A 419 -16.56 9.13 13.44
C LYS A 419 -17.22 9.75 12.21
N LEU A 420 -17.29 8.99 11.12
CA LEU A 420 -17.86 9.43 9.85
C LEU A 420 -19.26 10.06 10.01
N PRO A 421 -20.22 9.48 10.76
CA PRO A 421 -21.55 10.07 10.92
C PRO A 421 -21.58 11.43 11.64
N ASP A 422 -20.52 11.78 12.38
CA ASP A 422 -20.45 13.05 13.10
C ASP A 422 -20.12 14.24 12.18
N TYR A 423 -19.49 13.98 11.04
CA TYR A 423 -19.06 15.02 10.10
C TYR A 423 -19.50 14.78 8.65
N PHE A 424 -20.23 13.70 8.40
CA PHE A 424 -20.73 13.31 7.08
C PHE A 424 -22.20 12.93 7.17
N ASP A 425 -23.03 13.54 6.32
CA ASP A 425 -24.44 13.19 6.23
C ASP A 425 -24.58 11.90 5.41
N ILE A 426 -24.82 10.79 6.11
CA ILE A 426 -24.95 9.46 5.54
C ILE A 426 -26.15 9.37 4.58
N ALA A 427 -27.24 10.10 4.85
CA ALA A 427 -28.46 10.03 4.05
C ALA A 427 -28.28 10.72 2.69
N SER A 428 -27.69 11.93 2.68
CA SER A 428 -27.38 12.63 1.43
C SER A 428 -26.11 12.11 0.75
N GLY A 429 -25.26 11.41 1.50
CA GLY A 429 -23.98 10.90 1.01
C GLY A 429 -22.99 12.04 0.75
N ARG A 430 -22.94 13.04 1.64
CA ARG A 430 -22.13 14.26 1.49
C ARG A 430 -21.45 14.69 2.80
N PRO A 431 -20.24 15.28 2.73
CA PRO A 431 -19.61 15.90 3.89
C PRO A 431 -20.45 17.09 4.38
N ASN A 432 -20.53 17.28 5.70
CA ASN A 432 -21.24 18.42 6.26
C ASN A 432 -20.45 19.73 6.09
N LYS A 433 -21.06 20.85 6.49
CA LYS A 433 -20.45 22.18 6.37
C LYS A 433 -19.13 22.30 7.15
N GLU A 434 -19.05 21.73 8.35
CA GLU A 434 -17.84 21.76 9.18
C GLU A 434 -16.68 21.03 8.49
N CYS A 435 -16.95 19.85 7.93
CA CYS A 435 -15.97 19.06 7.19
C CYS A 435 -15.41 19.81 5.98
N ILE A 436 -16.27 20.43 5.18
CA ILE A 436 -15.87 21.21 4.01
C ILE A 436 -15.03 22.44 4.41
N GLU A 437 -15.45 23.17 5.45
CA GLU A 437 -14.71 24.34 5.95
C GLU A 437 -13.33 23.93 6.48
N PHE A 438 -13.24 22.82 7.21
CA PHE A 438 -11.98 22.28 7.71
C PHE A 438 -11.04 21.86 6.57
N TYR A 439 -11.56 21.15 5.57
CA TYR A 439 -10.81 20.76 4.37
C TYR A 439 -10.23 21.98 3.62
N ARG A 440 -11.05 23.01 3.37
CA ARG A 440 -10.62 24.26 2.72
C ARG A 440 -9.52 24.96 3.52
N LYS A 441 -9.66 25.02 4.85
CA LYS A 441 -8.65 25.58 5.76
C LYS A 441 -7.32 24.81 5.66
N MET A 442 -7.35 23.48 5.64
CA MET A 442 -6.14 22.66 5.51
C MET A 442 -5.45 22.88 4.16
N ARG A 443 -6.20 22.92 3.06
CA ARG A 443 -5.65 23.24 1.74
C ARG A 443 -4.95 24.60 1.69
N GLN A 444 -5.59 25.63 2.23
CA GLN A 444 -5.00 26.97 2.30
C GLN A 444 -3.71 26.95 3.13
N LYS A 445 -3.76 26.36 4.33
CA LYS A 445 -2.62 26.27 5.23
C LYS A 445 -1.41 25.58 4.57
N PHE A 446 -1.62 24.46 3.89
CA PHE A 446 -0.53 23.75 3.22
C PHE A 446 0.04 24.52 2.01
N SER A 447 -0.82 25.23 1.29
CA SER A 447 -0.39 26.08 0.17
C SER A 447 0.47 27.25 0.66
N GLU A 448 0.08 27.89 1.76
CA GLU A 448 0.77 29.05 2.35
C GLU A 448 2.05 28.67 3.10
N GLN A 449 2.02 27.60 3.90
CA GLN A 449 3.15 27.24 4.78
C GLN A 449 4.24 26.43 4.06
N PHE A 450 3.85 25.56 3.13
CA PHE A 450 4.77 24.64 2.46
C PHE A 450 4.92 24.90 0.96
N GLY A 451 4.21 25.88 0.40
CA GLY A 451 4.29 26.24 -1.01
C GLY A 451 3.68 25.20 -1.96
N LEU A 452 2.87 24.26 -1.45
CA LEU A 452 2.27 23.20 -2.26
C LEU A 452 1.18 23.77 -3.18
N LYS A 453 1.33 23.54 -4.50
CA LYS A 453 0.35 23.94 -5.50
C LYS A 453 -0.72 22.87 -5.69
N LEU A 454 -1.67 22.82 -4.76
CA LEU A 454 -2.72 21.80 -4.76
C LEU A 454 -3.72 22.00 -5.91
N PRO A 455 -4.01 20.99 -6.75
CA PRO A 455 -4.97 21.09 -7.86
C PRO A 455 -6.38 21.51 -7.43
N LEU A 456 -7.05 22.35 -8.22
CA LEU A 456 -8.42 22.83 -7.96
C LEU A 456 -9.52 21.84 -8.41
N THR A 457 -9.20 20.55 -8.50
CA THR A 457 -10.10 19.52 -9.06
C THR A 457 -11.06 18.92 -8.04
N SER A 458 -10.94 19.28 -6.76
CA SER A 458 -11.80 18.73 -5.71
C SER A 458 -13.26 19.17 -5.89
N PRO A 459 -14.24 18.25 -5.78
CA PRO A 459 -15.65 18.57 -5.89
C PRO A 459 -16.21 19.35 -4.68
N TYR A 460 -15.37 19.60 -3.66
CA TYR A 460 -15.74 20.21 -2.38
C TYR A 460 -15.07 21.57 -2.14
N LEU A 461 -14.55 22.22 -3.20
CA LEU A 461 -13.89 23.53 -3.12
C LEU A 461 -14.85 24.68 -2.86
#